data_AF-A0A1M6Z2P8-F1
#
_entry.id   AF-A0A1M6Z2P8-F1
#
_cell.length_a   1.000
_cell.length_b   1.000
_cell.length_c   1.000
_cell.angle_alpha   90.00
_cell.angle_beta   90.00
_cell.angle_gamma   90.00
#
_symmetry.space_group_name_H-M   'P 1'
#
loop_
_entity.id
_entity.type
_entity.pdbx_description
1 polymer ?
#
loop_
_entity_poly.entity_id
_entity_poly.type
_entity_poly.pdbx_seq_one_letter_code
_entity_poly.pdbx_strand_id
1 'polypeptide(L)'
;MPVMTKSPKGDDIVILSRKEYDRLLVAANEDVTDAAVAKKAIARNEETLSEAEVDELLAARTPLAFWRKKRGLTQADLAKAAEIAQGFLSEIENGLKTGDVAVLQRIAIALEISLLELVSDLPRGKRKPGIKLKIDKRRK
;
A
#
# COMPACT_ATOMS: atom_id res chain seq x y z
N MET A 1 -12.27 -16.80 32.68
CA MET A 1 -11.23 -17.85 32.72
C MET A 1 -11.87 -19.12 32.16
N PRO A 2 -11.28 -19.77 31.15
CA PRO A 2 -11.86 -20.95 30.53
C PRO A 2 -11.92 -22.10 31.53
N VAL A 3 -13.04 -22.84 31.53
CA VAL A 3 -13.21 -24.05 32.34
C VAL A 3 -12.88 -25.25 31.46
N MET A 4 -11.93 -26.08 31.89
CA MET A 4 -11.56 -27.31 31.20
C MET A 4 -12.19 -28.50 31.92
N THR A 5 -12.89 -29.36 31.19
CA THR A 5 -13.45 -30.61 31.72
C THR A 5 -13.20 -31.74 30.72
N LYS A 6 -13.51 -32.98 31.10
CA LYS A 6 -13.41 -34.13 30.19
C LYS A 6 -14.78 -34.55 29.69
N SER A 7 -14.87 -34.90 28.41
CA SER A 7 -16.03 -35.54 27.82
C SER A 7 -16.24 -36.93 28.44
N PRO A 8 -17.45 -37.52 28.38
CA PRO A 8 -17.67 -38.91 28.80
C PRO A 8 -16.82 -39.94 28.05
N LYS A 9 -16.22 -39.57 26.92
CA LYS A 9 -15.30 -40.38 26.11
C LYS A 9 -13.82 -40.10 26.43
N GLY A 10 -13.54 -39.15 27.32
CA GLY A 10 -12.19 -38.81 27.80
C GLY A 10 -11.52 -37.65 27.07
N ASP A 11 -12.20 -37.02 26.11
CA ASP A 11 -11.66 -35.88 25.36
C ASP A 11 -11.62 -34.62 26.23
N ASP A 12 -10.56 -33.84 26.13
CA ASP A 12 -10.49 -32.56 26.83
C ASP A 12 -11.41 -31.53 26.15
N ILE A 13 -12.37 -30.99 26.90
CA ILE A 13 -13.32 -29.99 26.43
C ILE A 13 -13.11 -28.66 27.17
N VAL A 14 -13.25 -27.56 26.45
CA VAL A 14 -13.13 -26.20 26.99
C VAL A 14 -14.50 -25.53 26.90
N ILE A 15 -15.03 -25.09 28.04
CA ILE A 15 -16.31 -24.37 28.13
C ILE A 15 -15.99 -22.88 28.18
N LEU A 16 -16.52 -22.15 27.20
CA LEU A 16 -16.34 -20.71 27.03
C LEU A 16 -17.68 -20.00 27.13
N SER A 17 -17.68 -18.75 27.59
CA SER A 17 -18.87 -17.90 27.46
C SER A 17 -19.15 -17.62 25.98
N ARG A 18 -20.43 -17.38 25.63
CA ARG A 18 -20.81 -17.07 24.24
C ARG A 18 -20.00 -15.90 23.67
N LYS A 19 -19.77 -14.86 24.47
CA LYS A 19 -18.97 -13.68 24.10
C LYS A 19 -17.50 -14.02 23.80
N GLU A 20 -16.90 -14.97 24.52
CA GLU A 20 -15.52 -15.41 24.27
C GLU A 20 -15.45 -16.29 23.02
N TYR A 21 -16.44 -17.19 22.84
CA TYR A 21 -16.57 -17.98 21.62
C TYR A 21 -16.71 -17.10 20.37
N ASP A 22 -17.62 -16.10 20.40
CA ASP A 22 -17.82 -15.19 19.28
C ASP A 22 -16.55 -14.39 18.95
N ARG A 23 -15.77 -13.99 19.97
CA ARG A 23 -14.47 -13.33 19.76
C ARG A 23 -13.45 -14.25 19.08
N LEU A 24 -13.38 -15.52 19.47
CA LEU A 24 -12.51 -16.49 18.80
C LEU A 24 -12.96 -16.76 17.37
N LEU A 25 -14.26 -16.78 17.12
CA LEU A 25 -14.82 -16.96 15.78
C LEU A 25 -14.42 -15.80 14.85
N VAL A 26 -14.47 -14.55 15.36
CA VAL A 26 -14.02 -13.37 14.61
C VAL A 26 -12.53 -13.44 14.30
N ALA A 27 -11.69 -13.70 15.31
CA ALA A 27 -10.24 -13.80 15.13
C ALA A 27 -9.84 -14.92 14.15
N ALA A 28 -10.45 -16.10 14.26
CA ALA A 28 -10.19 -17.22 13.35
C ALA A 28 -10.62 -16.90 11.91
N ASN A 29 -11.70 -16.14 11.74
CA ASN A 29 -12.16 -15.72 10.43
C ASN A 29 -11.25 -14.63 9.83
N GLU A 30 -10.73 -13.71 10.64
CA GLU A 30 -9.70 -12.73 10.23
C GLU A 30 -8.44 -13.44 9.69
N ASP A 31 -7.91 -14.43 10.41
CA ASP A 31 -6.74 -15.21 9.96
C ASP A 31 -6.97 -15.94 8.61
N VAL A 32 -8.16 -16.52 8.43
CA VAL A 32 -8.53 -17.18 7.16
C VAL A 32 -8.67 -16.18 6.03
N THR A 33 -9.23 -14.99 6.30
CA THR A 33 -9.37 -13.95 5.29
C THR A 33 -8.02 -13.38 4.88
N ASP A 34 -7.08 -13.19 5.80
CA ASP A 34 -5.74 -12.69 5.51
C ASP A 34 -4.95 -13.68 4.65
N ALA A 35 -5.01 -14.97 4.98
CA ALA A 35 -4.40 -16.02 4.18
C ALA A 35 -5.01 -16.10 2.76
N ALA A 36 -6.30 -15.86 2.61
CA ALA A 36 -6.98 -15.84 1.31
C ALA A 36 -6.62 -14.60 0.48
N VAL A 37 -6.45 -13.43 1.11
CA VAL A 37 -6.00 -12.19 0.46
C VAL A 37 -4.56 -12.35 -0.02
N ALA A 38 -3.65 -12.85 0.81
CA ALA A 38 -2.26 -13.10 0.44
C ALA A 38 -2.16 -14.12 -0.73
N LYS A 39 -2.94 -15.20 -0.69
CA LYS A 39 -2.99 -16.18 -1.79
C LYS A 39 -3.52 -15.57 -3.10
N LYS A 40 -4.47 -14.66 -3.04
CA LYS A 40 -4.99 -13.96 -4.23
C LYS A 40 -3.97 -12.96 -4.81
N ALA A 41 -3.21 -12.26 -3.97
CA ALA A 41 -2.14 -11.37 -4.40
C ALA A 41 -1.02 -12.15 -5.12
N ILE A 42 -0.59 -13.28 -4.54
CA ILE A 42 0.38 -14.19 -5.16
C ILE A 42 -0.14 -14.74 -6.49
N ALA A 43 -1.42 -15.13 -6.55
CA ALA A 43 -2.05 -15.62 -7.78
C ALA A 43 -2.18 -14.55 -8.88
N ARG A 44 -2.17 -13.25 -8.53
CA ARG A 44 -2.16 -12.13 -9.49
C ARG A 44 -0.75 -11.64 -9.84
N ASN A 45 0.30 -12.25 -9.30
CA ASN A 45 1.67 -11.76 -9.42
C ASN A 45 1.81 -10.32 -8.90
N GLU A 46 0.99 -9.94 -7.91
CA GLU A 46 1.07 -8.63 -7.25
C GLU A 46 2.26 -8.66 -6.28
N GLU A 47 3.20 -7.74 -6.46
CA GLU A 47 4.41 -7.66 -5.65
C GLU A 47 4.06 -7.22 -4.22
N THR A 48 4.40 -8.04 -3.23
CA THR A 48 4.22 -7.68 -1.82
C THR A 48 5.27 -6.67 -1.38
N LEU A 49 4.82 -5.58 -0.75
CA LEU A 49 5.69 -4.55 -0.16
C LEU A 49 5.98 -4.89 1.30
N SER A 50 7.22 -4.64 1.74
CA SER A 50 7.57 -4.58 3.16
C SER A 50 6.92 -3.37 3.85
N GLU A 51 6.83 -3.39 5.17
CA GLU A 51 6.26 -2.29 5.96
C GLU A 51 6.95 -0.94 5.66
N ALA A 52 8.27 -0.93 5.57
CA ALA A 52 9.03 0.26 5.21
C ALA A 52 8.72 0.77 3.78
N GLU A 53 8.53 -0.15 2.81
CA GLU A 53 8.16 0.22 1.45
C GLU A 53 6.72 0.75 1.37
N VAL A 54 5.80 0.26 2.20
CA VAL A 54 4.45 0.82 2.33
C VAL A 54 4.52 2.26 2.84
N ASP A 55 5.32 2.52 3.88
CA ASP A 55 5.54 3.87 4.38
C ASP A 55 6.15 4.79 3.32
N GLU A 56 7.12 4.31 2.56
CA GLU A 56 7.73 5.05 1.45
C GLU A 56 6.72 5.35 0.33
N LEU A 57 5.87 4.38 -0.04
CA LEU A 57 4.80 4.57 -1.02
C LEU A 57 3.80 5.64 -0.56
N LEU A 58 3.40 5.62 0.71
CA LEU A 58 2.52 6.62 1.32
C LEU A 58 3.19 8.00 1.44
N ALA A 59 4.51 8.03 1.65
CA ALA A 59 5.31 9.25 1.72
C ALA A 59 5.66 9.83 0.34
N ALA A 60 5.60 9.02 -0.73
CA ALA A 60 5.89 9.48 -2.08
C ALA A 60 4.91 10.58 -2.55
N ARG A 61 5.33 11.36 -3.55
CA ARG A 61 4.46 12.38 -4.16
C ARG A 61 3.33 11.74 -4.96
N THR A 62 3.67 10.66 -5.66
CA THR A 62 2.81 9.86 -6.53
C THR A 62 3.30 8.40 -6.47
N PRO A 63 2.41 7.40 -6.70
CA PRO A 63 2.83 6.01 -6.80
C PRO A 63 3.92 5.79 -7.86
N LEU A 64 3.83 6.50 -8.99
CA LEU A 64 4.88 6.51 -10.03
C LEU A 64 6.27 6.81 -9.46
N ALA A 65 6.40 7.86 -8.64
CA ALA A 65 7.69 8.25 -8.08
C ALA A 65 8.26 7.19 -7.12
N PHE A 66 7.40 6.47 -6.39
CA PHE A 66 7.80 5.34 -5.56
C PHE A 66 8.29 4.18 -6.43
N TRP A 67 7.46 3.71 -7.36
CA TRP A 67 7.77 2.55 -8.19
C TRP A 67 9.02 2.75 -9.04
N ARG A 68 9.23 3.95 -9.60
CA ARG A 68 10.47 4.26 -10.33
C ARG A 68 11.70 4.10 -9.44
N LYS A 69 11.66 4.62 -8.21
CA LYS A 69 12.78 4.53 -7.26
C LYS A 69 13.01 3.09 -6.82
N LYS A 70 11.93 2.35 -6.54
CA LYS A 70 11.99 0.92 -6.18
C LYS A 70 12.63 0.07 -7.29
N ARG A 71 12.40 0.41 -8.56
CA ARG A 71 13.07 -0.20 -9.72
C ARG A 71 14.48 0.31 -9.99
N GLY A 72 14.98 1.28 -9.21
CA GLY A 72 16.32 1.87 -9.37
C GLY A 72 16.51 2.70 -10.64
N LEU A 73 15.42 3.10 -11.32
CA LEU A 73 15.48 3.80 -12.60
C LEU A 73 15.63 5.31 -12.40
N THR A 74 16.42 5.98 -13.26
CA THR A 74 16.36 7.44 -13.35
C THR A 74 15.09 7.88 -14.10
N GLN A 75 14.72 9.16 -13.97
CA GLN A 75 13.62 9.71 -14.78
C GLN A 75 13.91 9.61 -16.28
N ALA A 76 15.17 9.75 -16.69
CA ALA A 76 15.57 9.65 -18.08
C ALA A 76 15.40 8.21 -18.60
N ASP A 77 15.78 7.21 -17.80
CA ASP A 77 15.66 5.80 -18.17
C ASP A 77 14.19 5.40 -18.35
N LEU A 78 13.34 5.73 -17.38
CA LEU A 78 11.92 5.41 -17.46
C LEU A 78 11.22 6.17 -18.60
N ALA A 79 11.55 7.45 -18.80
CA ALA A 79 10.98 8.23 -19.89
C ALA A 79 11.36 7.66 -21.26
N LYS A 80 12.61 7.20 -21.41
CA LYS A 80 13.06 6.51 -22.61
C LYS A 80 12.32 5.19 -22.82
N ALA A 81 12.17 4.38 -21.78
CA ALA A 81 11.45 3.10 -21.85
C ALA A 81 9.95 3.28 -22.16
N ALA A 82 9.33 4.34 -21.65
CA ALA A 82 7.92 4.67 -21.92
C ALA A 82 7.71 5.52 -23.18
N GLU A 83 8.77 5.82 -23.93
CA GLU A 83 8.74 6.66 -25.15
C GLU A 83 8.05 8.01 -24.93
N ILE A 84 8.45 8.73 -23.88
CA ILE A 84 7.96 10.07 -23.55
C ILE A 84 9.12 11.02 -23.22
N ALA A 85 8.84 12.33 -23.24
CA ALA A 85 9.80 13.32 -22.79
C ALA A 85 10.04 13.20 -21.27
N GLN A 86 11.31 13.27 -20.84
CA GLN A 86 11.68 13.25 -19.41
C GLN A 86 10.98 14.36 -18.61
N GLY A 87 10.87 15.57 -19.19
CA GLY A 87 10.15 16.68 -18.57
C GLY A 87 8.68 16.34 -18.28
N PHE A 88 8.03 15.64 -19.21
CA PHE A 88 6.64 15.22 -19.04
C PHE A 88 6.51 14.14 -17.95
N LEU A 89 7.41 13.15 -17.90
CA LEU A 89 7.45 12.19 -16.79
C LEU A 89 7.61 12.91 -15.43
N SER A 90 8.49 13.91 -15.36
CA SER A 90 8.69 14.72 -14.15
C SER A 90 7.43 15.48 -13.74
N GLU A 91 6.69 16.08 -14.68
CA GLU A 91 5.41 16.72 -14.39
C GLU A 91 4.39 15.72 -13.81
N ILE A 92 4.35 14.49 -14.33
CA ILE A 92 3.48 13.42 -13.80
C ILE A 92 3.89 13.02 -12.39
N GLU A 93 5.18 12.79 -12.14
CA GLU A 93 5.70 12.45 -10.81
C GLU A 93 5.41 13.53 -9.77
N ASN A 94 5.39 14.79 -10.20
CA ASN A 94 5.08 15.93 -9.35
C ASN A 94 3.58 16.15 -9.12
N GLY A 95 2.70 15.45 -9.86
CA GLY A 95 1.26 15.60 -9.83
C GLY A 95 0.75 16.85 -10.58
N LEU A 96 1.56 17.41 -11.48
CA LEU A 96 1.21 18.58 -12.28
C LEU A 96 0.40 18.21 -13.52
N LYS A 97 0.62 17.00 -14.05
CA LYS A 97 -0.16 16.43 -15.15
C LYS A 97 -0.49 14.98 -14.85
N THR A 98 -1.64 14.55 -15.34
CA THR A 98 -2.06 13.14 -15.34
C THR A 98 -2.00 12.76 -16.82
N GLY A 99 -0.97 12.01 -17.23
CA GLY A 99 -0.83 11.57 -18.61
C GLY A 99 -2.09 10.85 -19.10
N ASP A 100 -2.29 10.74 -20.42
CA ASP A 100 -3.39 9.94 -20.93
C ASP A 100 -3.22 8.44 -20.60
N VAL A 101 -4.28 7.67 -20.78
CA VAL A 101 -4.30 6.25 -20.44
C VAL A 101 -3.23 5.47 -21.20
N ALA A 102 -2.94 5.82 -22.45
CA ALA A 102 -1.94 5.14 -23.26
C ALA A 102 -0.52 5.39 -22.74
N VAL A 103 -0.21 6.63 -22.32
CA VAL A 103 1.04 6.99 -21.65
C VAL A 103 1.18 6.24 -20.33
N LEU A 104 0.15 6.27 -19.48
CA LEU A 104 0.17 5.57 -18.19
C LEU A 104 0.35 4.07 -18.37
N GLN A 105 -0.25 3.48 -19.40
CA GLN A 105 -0.08 2.06 -19.72
C GLN A 105 1.36 1.74 -20.13
N ARG A 106 2.00 2.55 -20.98
CA ARG A 106 3.43 2.37 -21.33
C ARG A 106 4.33 2.48 -20.10
N ILE A 107 4.06 3.44 -19.21
CA ILE A 107 4.80 3.60 -17.95
C ILE A 107 4.63 2.37 -17.05
N ALA A 108 3.40 1.86 -16.90
CA ALA A 108 3.13 0.68 -16.08
C ALA A 108 3.86 -0.56 -16.62
N ILE A 109 3.84 -0.77 -17.95
CA ILE A 109 4.58 -1.84 -18.61
C ILE A 109 6.09 -1.71 -18.36
N ALA A 110 6.65 -0.51 -18.53
CA ALA A 110 8.08 -0.27 -18.31
C ALA A 110 8.52 -0.47 -16.84
N LEU A 111 7.59 -0.35 -15.89
CA LEU A 111 7.81 -0.59 -14.47
C LEU A 111 7.48 -2.02 -14.03
N GLU A 112 6.91 -2.83 -14.92
CA GLU A 112 6.40 -4.17 -14.63
C GLU A 112 5.40 -4.18 -13.46
N ILE A 113 4.46 -3.24 -13.49
CA ILE A 113 3.36 -3.13 -12.51
C ILE A 113 2.02 -3.01 -13.23
N SER A 114 0.95 -3.24 -12.50
CA SER A 114 -0.40 -3.01 -13.01
C SER A 114 -0.71 -1.50 -13.12
N LEU A 115 -1.64 -1.16 -14.01
CA LEU A 115 -2.13 0.22 -14.13
C LEU A 115 -2.80 0.70 -12.82
N LEU A 116 -3.39 -0.21 -12.04
CA LEU A 116 -4.00 0.11 -10.76
C LEU A 116 -2.96 0.54 -9.72
N GLU A 117 -1.82 -0.14 -9.65
CA GLU A 117 -0.72 0.23 -8.75
C GLU A 117 -0.08 1.58 -9.13
N LEU A 118 -0.12 1.95 -10.42
CA LEU A 118 0.39 3.22 -10.89
C LEU A 118 -0.54 4.41 -10.55
N VAL A 119 -1.86 4.19 -10.60
CA VAL A 119 -2.88 5.25 -10.51
C VAL A 119 -3.60 5.29 -9.15
N SER A 120 -3.37 4.30 -8.28
CA SER A 120 -4.16 4.03 -7.05
C SER A 120 -4.59 5.29 -6.27
N ASP A 121 -5.90 5.38 -6.00
CA ASP A 121 -6.53 6.43 -5.17
C ASP A 121 -6.39 6.12 -3.66
N LEU A 122 -5.20 5.71 -3.23
CA LEU A 122 -4.95 5.53 -1.79
C LEU A 122 -5.26 6.85 -1.08
N PRO A 123 -6.13 6.85 -0.05
CA PRO A 123 -6.56 8.07 0.62
C PRO A 123 -5.32 8.75 1.21
N ARG A 124 -4.89 9.83 0.55
CA ARG A 124 -3.72 10.60 0.99
C ARG A 124 -4.10 11.26 2.31
N GLY A 125 -3.65 10.68 3.43
CA GLY A 125 -3.76 11.31 4.75
C GLY A 125 -3.34 12.76 4.62
N LYS A 126 -4.23 13.69 5.00
CA LYS A 126 -4.09 15.12 4.68
C LYS A 126 -2.71 15.63 5.06
N ARG A 127 -1.82 15.82 4.09
CA ARG A 127 -0.60 16.60 4.30
C ARG A 127 -1.05 18.02 4.58
N LYS A 128 -0.91 18.50 5.82
CA LYS A 128 -1.02 19.94 6.10
C LYS A 128 0.09 20.62 5.29
N PRO A 129 -0.23 21.45 4.28
CA PRO A 129 0.79 22.18 3.56
C PRO A 129 1.49 23.13 4.53
N GLY A 130 2.81 23.24 4.37
CA GLY A 130 3.75 23.83 5.32
C GLY A 130 3.22 25.01 6.12
N ILE A 131 3.16 24.84 7.43
CA ILE A 131 3.12 25.97 8.36
C ILE A 131 4.47 26.69 8.20
N LYS A 132 4.48 27.80 7.44
CA LYS A 132 5.55 28.78 7.54
C LYS A 132 5.47 29.35 8.95
N LEU A 133 6.29 28.81 9.86
CA LEU A 133 6.49 29.40 11.17
C LEU A 133 7.16 30.76 10.94
N LYS A 134 6.36 31.82 10.86
CA LYS A 134 6.85 33.19 10.95
C LYS A 134 7.35 33.36 12.39
N ILE A 135 8.64 33.18 12.59
CA ILE A 135 9.30 33.61 13.81
C ILE A 135 9.32 35.14 13.74
N ASP A 136 8.29 35.76 14.29
CA ASP A 136 8.21 37.19 14.48
C ASP A 136 9.24 37.57 15.56
N LYS A 137 10.46 37.91 15.15
CA LYS A 137 11.43 38.57 16.05
C LYS A 137 10.95 39.99 16.30
N ARG A 138 9.97 40.13 17.19
CA ARG A 138 9.66 41.44 17.78
C ARG A 138 10.82 41.87 18.65
N ARG A 139 11.34 43.04 18.30
CA ARG A 139 12.27 43.87 19.05
C ARG A 139 11.81 44.07 20.50
N LYS A 140 12.75 43.94 21.43
CA LYS A 140 13.01 44.95 22.46
C LYS A 140 14.53 45.09 22.57
#